data_AF-A0A6C0HDG4-F1
#
_entry.id   AF-A0A6C0HDG4-F1
#
_cell.length_a   1.000
_cell.length_b   1.000
_cell.length_c   1.000
_cell.angle_alpha   90.00
_cell.angle_beta   90.00
_cell.angle_gamma   90.00
#
_symmetry.space_group_name_H-M   'P 1'
#
loop_
_entity.id
_entity.type
_entity.pdbx_description
1 polymer ?
#
loop_
_entity_poly.entity_id
_entity_poly.type
_entity_poly.pdbx_seq_one_letter_code
_entity_poly.pdbx_strand_id
1 'polypeptide(L)'
;MPKTEIDYSNTIIYKIICKNTTITDVYVGHTTNFIQRKYAHKQNCVNEKSTNYKCKLYEVIRNNGGWNNWSMEIVGFFNCNDHYEAIKKEHEYSELLHATLNSIEPIPKPKLKIEKDPPSEKKTYYCEICKVKLQNLKCMDIHNQSKKHIKKQTQILDENSANTNNNIYIDNNNETTQKSPNYCCETCHYKSDNKKDYNKHIFTDKHKKLVSLTPDNYHSNSGYICELCNKGYSSRVGLWYHKKKCMEVKDITLTVNEQSIGCVLDKKPEEDNKISITNNIPMDLILEVIKQSKEIQNVLVEQNKELQAKLLEQNKQLIELAKKPTMVNSNNNNNNNQFNLNFFLNETCKNAMNIQDFISSIKLTTQDFETTGKIGFVDGISRIFINELKRLEVERRPLHCTDVKRETVYVKDNDSWEKENLEKKKLKWAINSIAQLNLNQVQEWQKEYPECKENNTVANTRFNEMAMVALGGFGDEEEKKFNDKIMKNVLKEVAITK
;
A
#
# COMPACT_ATOMS: atom_id res chain seq x y z
N MET A 1 -2.90 11.40 -27.40
CA MET A 1 -3.85 10.73 -26.49
C MET A 1 -3.23 10.68 -25.10
N PRO A 2 -4.04 10.64 -24.02
CA PRO A 2 -3.57 10.32 -22.67
C PRO A 2 -2.86 8.96 -22.63
N LYS A 3 -1.97 8.74 -21.65
CA LYS A 3 -1.31 7.44 -21.40
C LYS A 3 -2.07 6.56 -20.40
N THR A 4 -3.16 7.08 -19.85
CA THR A 4 -4.03 6.44 -18.86
C THR A 4 -5.47 6.55 -19.35
N GLU A 5 -6.30 5.61 -18.94
CA GLU A 5 -7.75 5.73 -19.09
C GLU A 5 -8.25 6.94 -18.27
N ILE A 6 -9.32 7.60 -18.72
CA ILE A 6 -9.94 8.73 -18.02
C ILE A 6 -11.28 8.25 -17.51
N ASP A 7 -11.47 8.34 -16.20
CA ASP A 7 -12.75 8.13 -15.52
C ASP A 7 -13.66 9.35 -15.76
N TYR A 8 -14.83 9.11 -16.37
CA TYR A 8 -15.85 10.13 -16.67
C TYR A 8 -17.02 10.13 -15.67
N SER A 9 -16.98 9.30 -14.62
CA SER A 9 -18.03 9.23 -13.59
C SER A 9 -18.20 10.53 -12.78
N ASN A 10 -17.18 11.39 -12.83
CA ASN A 10 -17.18 12.72 -12.23
C ASN A 10 -17.09 13.81 -13.32
N THR A 11 -17.95 13.72 -14.36
CA THR A 11 -17.97 14.70 -15.46
C THR A 11 -18.65 15.99 -15.00
N ILE A 12 -17.89 17.09 -15.06
CA ILE A 12 -18.33 18.44 -14.74
C ILE A 12 -18.57 19.17 -16.06
N ILE A 13 -19.81 19.58 -16.32
CA ILE A 13 -20.12 20.57 -17.36
C ILE A 13 -19.91 21.96 -16.76
N TYR A 14 -19.19 22.81 -17.47
CA TYR A 14 -18.93 24.19 -17.11
C TYR A 14 -19.23 25.12 -18.28
N LYS A 15 -19.46 26.39 -17.95
CA LYS A 15 -19.50 27.50 -18.91
C LYS A 15 -18.36 28.47 -18.67
N ILE A 16 -17.96 29.19 -19.70
CA ILE A 16 -17.06 30.35 -19.63
C ILE A 16 -17.82 31.54 -20.25
N ILE A 17 -17.95 32.62 -19.48
CA ILE A 17 -18.72 33.82 -19.85
C ILE A 17 -17.96 35.09 -19.46
N CYS A 18 -18.29 36.22 -20.09
CA CYS A 18 -17.69 37.51 -19.74
C CYS A 18 -18.32 38.06 -18.45
N LYS A 19 -17.53 38.79 -17.64
CA LYS A 19 -18.04 39.54 -16.47
C LYS A 19 -18.74 40.83 -16.87
N ASN A 20 -18.45 41.37 -18.05
CA ASN A 20 -19.16 42.49 -18.62
C ASN A 20 -20.43 42.00 -19.31
N THR A 21 -21.59 42.47 -18.84
CA THR A 21 -22.92 42.06 -19.31
C THR A 21 -23.23 42.47 -20.75
N THR A 22 -22.43 43.35 -21.38
CA THR A 22 -22.58 43.67 -22.81
C THR A 22 -22.04 42.59 -23.74
N ILE A 23 -21.35 41.57 -23.21
CA ILE A 23 -20.77 40.46 -23.99
C ILE A 23 -21.52 39.19 -23.61
N THR A 24 -22.49 38.82 -24.45
CA THR A 24 -23.36 37.64 -24.27
C THR A 24 -22.73 36.35 -24.80
N ASP A 25 -21.43 36.36 -25.14
CA ASP A 25 -20.73 35.18 -25.65
C ASP A 25 -20.56 34.11 -24.56
N VAL A 26 -20.91 32.87 -24.91
CA VAL A 26 -20.86 31.71 -24.02
C VAL A 26 -20.05 30.58 -24.67
N TYR A 27 -19.12 30.01 -23.90
CA TYR A 27 -18.52 28.72 -24.18
C TYR A 27 -19.03 27.70 -23.17
N VAL A 28 -19.29 26.46 -23.61
CA VAL A 28 -19.62 25.31 -22.75
C VAL A 28 -18.56 24.23 -22.96
N GLY A 29 -18.21 23.50 -21.90
CA GLY A 29 -17.24 22.41 -21.99
C GLY A 29 -17.39 21.37 -20.89
N HIS A 30 -16.85 20.17 -21.12
CA HIS A 30 -16.76 19.11 -20.12
C HIS A 30 -15.33 18.93 -19.56
N THR A 31 -15.24 18.47 -18.32
CA THR A 31 -13.98 18.06 -17.68
C THR A 31 -14.23 17.18 -16.47
N THR A 32 -13.27 16.31 -16.15
CA THR A 32 -13.26 15.51 -14.92
C THR A 32 -12.36 16.13 -13.83
N ASN A 33 -11.73 17.28 -14.11
CA ASN A 33 -11.01 18.10 -13.13
C ASN A 33 -11.16 19.60 -13.46
N PHE A 34 -12.10 20.26 -12.79
CA PHE A 34 -12.42 21.67 -13.02
C PHE A 34 -11.24 22.62 -12.78
N ILE A 35 -10.46 22.42 -11.72
CA ILE A 35 -9.32 23.30 -11.37
C ILE A 35 -8.21 23.19 -12.42
N GLN A 36 -7.87 21.97 -12.82
CA GLN A 36 -6.86 21.71 -13.85
C GLN A 36 -7.29 22.27 -15.22
N ARG A 37 -8.57 22.11 -15.59
CA ARG A 37 -9.14 22.69 -16.83
C ARG A 37 -9.11 24.22 -16.79
N LYS A 38 -9.48 24.83 -15.66
CA LYS A 38 -9.46 26.29 -15.43
C LYS A 38 -8.04 26.88 -15.55
N TYR A 39 -7.05 26.18 -14.99
CA TYR A 39 -5.64 26.53 -15.19
C TYR A 39 -5.20 26.38 -16.66
N ALA A 40 -5.58 25.29 -17.32
CA ALA A 40 -5.22 25.05 -18.72
C ALA A 40 -5.81 26.11 -19.68
N HIS A 41 -7.06 26.55 -19.48
CA HIS A 41 -7.64 27.66 -20.24
C HIS A 41 -6.87 28.97 -20.00
N LYS A 42 -6.58 29.33 -18.73
CA LYS A 42 -5.77 30.52 -18.39
C LYS A 42 -4.40 30.50 -19.08
N GLN A 43 -3.70 29.36 -19.08
CA GLN A 43 -2.41 29.23 -19.76
C GLN A 43 -2.53 29.33 -21.29
N ASN A 44 -3.52 28.70 -21.90
CA ASN A 44 -3.73 28.77 -23.35
C ASN A 44 -4.18 30.17 -23.83
N CYS A 45 -4.74 31.02 -22.97
CA CYS A 45 -5.00 32.42 -23.30
C CYS A 45 -3.70 33.23 -23.48
N VAL A 46 -2.63 32.87 -22.77
CA VAL A 46 -1.39 33.67 -22.64
C VAL A 46 -0.22 33.09 -23.43
N ASN A 47 -0.08 31.76 -23.48
CA ASN A 47 1.05 31.10 -24.12
C ASN A 47 0.86 31.00 -25.64
N GLU A 48 1.43 31.95 -26.38
CA GLU A 48 1.47 32.01 -27.86
C GLU A 48 1.99 30.72 -28.52
N LYS A 49 2.83 29.95 -27.83
CA LYS A 49 3.40 28.67 -28.33
C LYS A 49 2.46 27.48 -28.15
N SER A 50 1.30 27.65 -27.51
CA SER A 50 0.28 26.59 -27.42
C SER A 50 -0.41 26.36 -28.75
N THR A 51 -0.56 25.10 -29.15
CA THR A 51 -1.33 24.70 -30.35
C THR A 51 -2.74 25.29 -30.37
N ASN A 52 -3.32 25.49 -29.19
CA ASN A 52 -4.70 25.91 -29.04
C ASN A 52 -4.83 27.44 -28.91
N TYR A 53 -3.73 28.19 -28.82
CA TYR A 53 -3.74 29.65 -28.57
C TYR A 53 -4.61 30.44 -29.56
N LYS A 54 -4.70 29.97 -30.81
CA LYS A 54 -5.45 30.58 -31.92
C LYS A 54 -6.90 30.08 -32.06
N CYS A 55 -7.47 29.39 -31.07
CA CYS A 55 -8.90 29.01 -31.15
C CYS A 55 -9.82 30.18 -30.78
N LYS A 56 -11.04 30.18 -31.35
CA LYS A 56 -12.07 31.22 -31.20
C LYS A 56 -12.26 31.67 -29.75
N LEU A 57 -12.36 30.71 -28.82
CA LEU A 57 -12.50 30.94 -27.38
C LEU A 57 -11.43 31.89 -26.83
N TYR A 58 -10.15 31.58 -27.02
CA TYR A 58 -9.07 32.35 -26.42
C TYR A 58 -8.81 33.67 -27.13
N GLU A 59 -9.13 33.76 -28.43
CA GLU A 59 -9.11 35.01 -29.18
C GLU A 59 -10.18 35.98 -28.68
N VAL A 60 -11.43 35.52 -28.54
CA VAL A 60 -12.52 36.34 -27.97
C VAL A 60 -12.20 36.73 -26.52
N ILE A 61 -11.67 35.83 -25.69
CA ILE A 61 -11.24 36.16 -24.32
C ILE A 61 -10.16 37.25 -24.29
N ARG A 62 -9.10 37.13 -25.11
CA ARG A 62 -8.04 38.14 -25.19
C ARG A 62 -8.57 39.50 -25.61
N ASN A 63 -9.36 39.53 -26.68
CA ASN A 63 -9.89 40.77 -27.26
C ASN A 63 -10.87 41.49 -26.30
N ASN A 64 -11.51 40.74 -25.38
CA ASN A 64 -12.46 41.25 -24.40
C ASN A 64 -11.90 41.29 -22.97
N GLY A 65 -10.73 41.93 -22.78
CA GLY A 65 -10.14 42.20 -21.47
C GLY A 65 -9.32 41.06 -20.85
N GLY A 66 -9.09 39.97 -21.60
CA GLY A 66 -8.30 38.83 -21.15
C GLY A 66 -8.96 38.00 -20.04
N TRP A 67 -8.30 36.91 -19.63
CA TRP A 67 -8.85 35.92 -18.71
C TRP A 67 -9.36 36.50 -17.37
N ASN A 68 -8.82 37.62 -16.91
CA ASN A 68 -9.27 38.28 -15.67
C ASN A 68 -10.69 38.88 -15.79
N ASN A 69 -11.14 39.23 -16.99
CA ASN A 69 -12.47 39.76 -17.28
C ASN A 69 -13.54 38.67 -17.55
N TRP A 70 -13.17 37.39 -17.45
CA TRP A 70 -14.07 36.26 -17.70
C TRP A 70 -14.24 35.41 -16.44
N SER A 71 -15.39 34.76 -16.31
CA SER A 71 -15.62 33.73 -15.29
C SER A 71 -15.67 32.36 -15.94
N MET A 72 -15.31 31.35 -15.15
CA MET A 72 -15.52 29.94 -15.47
C MET A 72 -16.28 29.34 -14.30
N GLU A 73 -17.47 28.83 -14.59
CA GLU A 73 -18.53 28.48 -13.66
C GLU A 73 -19.03 27.05 -13.93
N ILE A 74 -19.30 26.27 -12.90
CA ILE A 74 -19.89 24.94 -13.03
C ILE A 74 -21.37 25.08 -13.37
N VAL A 75 -21.84 24.32 -14.35
CA VAL A 75 -23.25 24.22 -14.77
C VAL A 75 -23.91 23.00 -14.14
N GLY A 76 -23.19 21.88 -14.05
CA GLY A 76 -23.69 20.67 -13.41
C GLY A 76 -22.65 19.55 -13.31
N PHE A 77 -22.98 18.53 -12.53
CA PHE A 77 -22.19 17.32 -12.33
C PHE A 77 -22.97 16.11 -12.87
N PHE A 78 -22.29 15.23 -13.60
CA PHE A 78 -22.90 14.10 -14.31
C PHE A 78 -22.02 12.86 -14.19
N ASN A 79 -22.65 11.73 -13.90
CA ASN A 79 -22.02 10.42 -14.01
C ASN A 79 -22.10 9.97 -15.47
N CYS A 80 -20.97 9.99 -16.19
CA CYS A 80 -20.88 9.56 -17.58
C CYS A 80 -20.01 8.30 -17.66
N ASN A 81 -20.51 7.26 -18.32
CA ASN A 81 -19.83 5.97 -18.46
C ASN A 81 -18.56 6.08 -19.33
N ASP A 82 -18.52 7.03 -20.27
CA ASP A 82 -17.36 7.31 -21.10
C ASP A 82 -17.34 8.75 -21.67
N HIS A 83 -16.32 9.04 -22.48
CA HIS A 83 -16.12 10.31 -23.17
C HIS A 83 -17.22 10.64 -24.20
N TYR A 84 -17.94 9.66 -24.74
CA TYR A 84 -19.02 9.89 -25.69
C TYR A 84 -20.27 10.41 -24.97
N GLU A 85 -20.61 9.84 -23.81
CA GLU A 85 -21.66 10.40 -22.95
C GLU A 85 -21.29 11.80 -22.43
N ALA A 86 -20.02 12.03 -22.06
CA ALA A 86 -19.54 13.34 -21.64
C ALA A 86 -19.65 14.40 -22.76
N ILE A 87 -19.32 14.05 -24.02
CA ILE A 87 -19.56 14.92 -25.19
C ILE A 87 -21.06 15.13 -25.42
N LYS A 88 -21.90 14.10 -25.29
CA LYS A 88 -23.35 14.24 -25.46
C LYS A 88 -23.93 15.24 -24.44
N LYS A 89 -23.45 15.22 -23.19
CA LYS A 89 -23.82 16.21 -22.17
C LYS A 89 -23.23 17.60 -22.44
N GLU A 90 -22.03 17.71 -22.99
CA GLU A 90 -21.51 19.01 -23.46
C GLU A 90 -22.40 19.61 -24.56
N HIS A 91 -22.83 18.80 -25.53
CA HIS A 91 -23.71 19.24 -26.62
C HIS A 91 -25.08 19.72 -26.10
N GLU A 92 -25.74 18.89 -25.28
CA GLU A 92 -27.04 19.18 -24.64
C GLU A 92 -27.02 20.53 -23.89
N TYR A 93 -25.95 20.80 -23.13
CA TYR A 93 -25.78 22.08 -22.44
C TYR A 93 -25.29 23.22 -23.33
N SER A 94 -24.61 22.95 -24.44
CA SER A 94 -24.23 23.97 -25.43
C SER A 94 -25.45 24.50 -26.18
N GLU A 95 -26.43 23.65 -26.47
CA GLU A 95 -27.72 24.04 -27.06
C GLU A 95 -28.57 24.82 -26.05
N LEU A 96 -28.72 24.28 -24.83
CA LEU A 96 -29.51 24.88 -23.74
C LEU A 96 -28.99 26.26 -23.27
N LEU A 97 -27.66 26.48 -23.33
CA LEU A 97 -27.02 27.75 -22.95
C LEU A 97 -26.66 28.62 -24.18
N HIS A 98 -27.12 28.25 -25.38
CA HIS A 98 -26.88 28.96 -26.64
C HIS A 98 -25.41 29.33 -26.88
N ALA A 99 -24.52 28.36 -26.72
CA ALA A 99 -23.07 28.56 -26.73
C ALA A 99 -22.53 29.06 -28.08
N THR A 100 -22.09 30.31 -28.12
CA THR A 100 -21.57 30.98 -29.32
C THR A 100 -20.11 30.66 -29.62
N LEU A 101 -19.31 30.26 -28.62
CA LEU A 101 -17.85 30.12 -28.71
C LEU A 101 -17.36 28.69 -28.96
N ASN A 102 -18.24 27.69 -28.92
CA ASN A 102 -17.91 26.30 -29.25
C ASN A 102 -17.65 26.13 -30.76
N SER A 103 -16.75 25.21 -31.10
CA SER A 103 -16.70 24.64 -32.45
C SER A 103 -17.85 23.64 -32.58
N ILE A 104 -18.72 23.82 -33.58
CA ILE A 104 -19.79 22.87 -33.87
C ILE A 104 -19.19 21.67 -34.63
N GLU A 105 -18.68 20.70 -33.89
CA GLU A 105 -18.21 19.42 -34.45
C GLU A 105 -19.34 18.37 -34.41
N PRO A 106 -19.54 17.57 -35.47
CA PRO A 106 -20.53 16.50 -35.46
C PRO A 106 -20.23 15.47 -34.36
N ILE A 107 -21.24 15.09 -33.57
CA ILE A 107 -21.08 14.14 -32.47
C ILE A 107 -20.36 12.87 -32.97
N PRO A 108 -19.15 12.55 -32.45
CA PRO A 108 -18.33 11.49 -33.00
C PRO A 108 -18.98 10.14 -32.74
N LYS A 109 -19.20 9.34 -33.80
CA LYS A 109 -19.89 8.05 -33.71
C LYS A 109 -19.30 7.15 -32.60
N PRO A 110 -20.12 6.44 -31.80
CA PRO A 110 -19.64 5.54 -30.76
C PRO A 110 -18.57 4.58 -31.27
N LYS A 111 -17.46 4.49 -30.53
CA LYS A 111 -16.43 3.49 -30.83
C LYS A 111 -16.93 2.13 -30.37
N LEU A 112 -17.29 1.27 -31.33
CA LEU A 112 -17.62 -0.13 -31.05
C LEU A 112 -16.50 -0.76 -30.23
N LYS A 113 -16.83 -1.19 -29.00
CA LYS A 113 -15.94 -1.97 -28.16
C LYS A 113 -15.83 -3.36 -28.79
N ILE A 114 -14.82 -3.57 -29.62
CA ILE A 114 -14.40 -4.91 -30.03
C ILE A 114 -13.89 -5.59 -28.77
N GLU A 115 -14.66 -6.54 -28.25
CA GLU A 115 -14.25 -7.39 -27.14
C GLU A 115 -12.96 -8.10 -27.54
N LYS A 116 -11.97 -8.04 -26.65
CA LYS A 116 -10.75 -8.84 -26.77
C LYS A 116 -10.92 -10.01 -25.83
N ASP A 117 -10.88 -11.22 -26.39
CA ASP A 117 -10.90 -12.46 -25.61
C ASP A 117 -9.87 -12.41 -24.47
N PRO A 118 -10.18 -13.02 -23.31
CA PRO A 118 -9.26 -13.08 -22.19
C PRO A 118 -7.94 -13.78 -22.59
N PRO A 119 -6.80 -13.43 -21.97
CA PRO A 119 -5.51 -13.98 -22.37
C PRO A 119 -5.46 -15.51 -22.24
N SER A 120 -5.55 -16.22 -23.36
CA SER A 120 -5.58 -17.68 -23.38
C SER A 120 -4.35 -18.28 -22.71
N GLU A 121 -4.55 -19.20 -21.77
CA GLU A 121 -3.46 -19.85 -21.05
C GLU A 121 -2.46 -20.51 -22.01
N LYS A 122 -1.15 -20.30 -21.76
CA LYS A 122 -0.06 -20.86 -22.57
C LYS A 122 0.09 -22.36 -22.30
N LYS A 123 -0.79 -23.16 -22.92
CA LYS A 123 -0.75 -24.63 -22.94
C LYS A 123 0.67 -25.10 -23.26
N THR A 124 1.34 -25.65 -22.27
CA THR A 124 2.73 -26.10 -22.35
C THR A 124 2.73 -27.61 -22.51
N TYR A 125 3.31 -28.10 -23.59
CA TYR A 125 3.29 -29.51 -23.98
C TYR A 125 4.49 -30.24 -23.37
N TYR A 126 4.34 -31.53 -23.07
CA TYR A 126 5.38 -32.33 -22.41
C TYR A 126 5.61 -33.64 -23.16
N CYS A 127 6.86 -33.93 -23.51
CA CYS A 127 7.23 -35.20 -24.13
C CYS A 127 7.69 -36.17 -23.06
N GLU A 128 6.99 -37.30 -22.90
CA GLU A 128 7.30 -38.25 -21.84
C GLU A 128 8.53 -39.11 -22.13
N ILE A 129 8.86 -39.37 -23.40
CA ILE A 129 10.05 -40.16 -23.80
C ILE A 129 11.34 -39.36 -23.55
N CYS A 130 11.32 -38.07 -23.93
CA CYS A 130 12.48 -37.20 -23.77
C CYS A 130 12.48 -36.40 -22.45
N LYS A 131 11.37 -36.40 -21.70
CA LYS A 131 11.11 -35.65 -20.47
C LYS A 131 11.30 -34.12 -20.61
N VAL A 132 11.04 -33.56 -21.80
CA VAL A 132 11.19 -32.13 -22.13
C VAL A 132 9.86 -31.38 -22.23
N LYS A 133 9.84 -30.10 -21.87
CA LYS A 133 8.71 -29.17 -22.06
C LYS A 133 8.85 -28.36 -23.34
N LEU A 134 7.76 -28.17 -24.07
CA LEU A 134 7.69 -27.52 -25.38
C LEU A 134 6.54 -26.50 -25.42
N GLN A 135 6.74 -25.41 -26.17
CA GLN A 135 5.93 -24.19 -26.03
C GLN A 135 4.61 -24.19 -26.81
N ASN A 136 4.44 -25.11 -27.77
CA ASN A 136 3.25 -25.29 -28.59
C ASN A 136 3.29 -26.67 -29.27
N LEU A 137 2.16 -27.09 -29.89
CA LEU A 137 2.02 -28.38 -30.57
C LEU A 137 3.00 -28.55 -31.74
N LYS A 138 3.19 -27.52 -32.59
CA LYS A 138 4.11 -27.59 -33.74
C LYS A 138 5.56 -27.88 -33.33
N CYS A 139 5.99 -27.41 -32.15
CA CYS A 139 7.28 -27.77 -31.56
C CYS A 139 7.32 -29.21 -31.04
N MET A 140 6.20 -29.80 -30.60
CA MET A 140 6.07 -31.22 -30.26
C MET A 140 6.20 -32.09 -31.51
N ASP A 141 5.53 -31.75 -32.61
CA ASP A 141 5.54 -32.55 -33.84
C ASP A 141 6.97 -32.64 -34.42
N ILE A 142 7.65 -31.50 -34.50
CA ILE A 142 9.07 -31.41 -34.92
C ILE A 142 9.99 -32.14 -33.94
N HIS A 143 9.69 -32.12 -32.64
CA HIS A 143 10.47 -32.85 -31.63
C HIS A 143 10.32 -34.37 -31.80
N ASN A 144 9.10 -34.88 -32.00
CA ASN A 144 8.80 -36.30 -32.14
C ASN A 144 9.44 -36.87 -33.43
N GLN A 145 9.43 -36.09 -34.52
CA GLN A 145 10.12 -36.44 -35.78
C GLN A 145 11.66 -36.36 -35.69
N SER A 146 12.24 -35.87 -34.58
CA SER A 146 13.69 -35.73 -34.47
C SER A 146 14.40 -37.07 -34.26
N LYS A 147 15.53 -37.28 -34.95
CA LYS A 147 16.35 -38.51 -34.83
C LYS A 147 16.75 -38.85 -33.38
N LYS A 148 16.83 -37.85 -32.48
CA LYS A 148 17.10 -38.04 -31.05
C LYS A 148 15.89 -38.54 -30.26
N HIS A 149 14.67 -38.12 -30.61
CA HIS A 149 13.44 -38.66 -30.04
C HIS A 149 13.21 -40.09 -30.53
N ILE A 150 13.22 -40.29 -31.85
CA ILE A 150 12.98 -41.60 -32.48
C ILE A 150 13.94 -42.66 -31.92
N LYS A 151 15.25 -42.37 -31.82
CA LYS A 151 16.20 -43.33 -31.25
C LYS A 151 15.88 -43.71 -29.80
N LYS A 152 15.44 -42.76 -28.96
CA LYS A 152 14.99 -43.06 -27.59
C LYS A 152 13.68 -43.87 -27.57
N GLN A 153 12.77 -43.60 -28.49
CA GLN A 153 11.51 -44.32 -28.62
C GLN A 153 11.75 -45.78 -29.02
N THR A 154 12.63 -46.04 -30.00
CA THR A 154 13.05 -47.41 -30.37
C THR A 154 13.68 -48.13 -29.18
N GLN A 155 14.62 -47.50 -28.47
CA GLN A 155 15.26 -48.12 -27.28
C GLN A 155 14.25 -48.53 -26.19
N ILE A 156 13.18 -47.77 -25.98
CA ILE A 156 12.10 -48.12 -25.04
C ILE A 156 11.21 -49.25 -25.60
N LEU A 157 10.97 -49.30 -26.91
CA LEU A 157 10.21 -50.38 -27.54
C LEU A 157 10.97 -51.71 -27.49
N ASP A 158 12.29 -51.68 -27.72
CA ASP A 158 13.18 -52.85 -27.62
C ASP A 158 13.16 -53.44 -26.19
N GLU A 159 13.15 -52.58 -25.15
CA GLU A 159 13.02 -53.00 -23.75
C GLU A 159 11.63 -53.58 -23.40
N ASN A 160 10.55 -53.15 -24.07
CA ASN A 160 9.18 -53.57 -23.76
C ASN A 160 8.69 -54.77 -24.59
N SER A 161 9.39 -55.17 -25.64
CA SER A 161 9.04 -56.36 -26.44
C SER A 161 9.17 -57.69 -25.68
N ALA A 162 9.63 -57.66 -24.43
CA ALA A 162 9.70 -58.80 -23.53
C ALA A 162 8.47 -58.97 -22.59
N ASN A 163 7.51 -58.04 -22.59
CA ASN A 163 6.40 -58.08 -21.62
C ASN A 163 5.08 -57.49 -22.14
N THR A 164 4.50 -58.11 -23.17
CA THR A 164 3.17 -57.76 -23.70
C THR A 164 2.04 -58.34 -22.85
N ASN A 165 1.22 -57.48 -22.22
CA ASN A 165 -0.23 -57.44 -22.41
C ASN A 165 -0.91 -56.42 -21.47
N ASN A 166 -1.77 -55.57 -22.04
CA ASN A 166 -3.08 -55.08 -21.54
C ASN A 166 -3.21 -54.56 -20.07
N ASN A 167 -3.94 -53.48 -19.78
CA ASN A 167 -4.82 -52.67 -20.64
C ASN A 167 -5.03 -51.24 -20.10
N ILE A 168 -5.78 -50.43 -20.86
CA ILE A 168 -6.33 -49.12 -20.49
C ILE A 168 -7.14 -49.19 -19.19
N TYR A 169 -6.95 -48.22 -18.28
CA TYR A 169 -8.05 -47.62 -17.51
C TYR A 169 -7.74 -46.18 -17.10
N ILE A 170 -8.80 -45.38 -16.95
CA ILE A 170 -8.82 -44.03 -16.36
C ILE A 170 -9.27 -44.18 -14.92
N ASP A 171 -8.70 -43.44 -13.96
CA ASP A 171 -9.50 -43.00 -12.81
C ASP A 171 -8.98 -41.72 -12.12
N ASN A 172 -9.81 -41.17 -11.23
CA ASN A 172 -9.63 -39.96 -10.45
C ASN A 172 -9.30 -40.25 -8.97
N ASN A 173 -9.20 -39.16 -8.21
CA ASN A 173 -9.36 -39.06 -6.75
C ASN A 173 -8.18 -39.46 -5.84
N ASN A 174 -8.28 -38.93 -4.63
CA ASN A 174 -7.28 -38.98 -3.57
C ASN A 174 -7.41 -40.27 -2.75
N GLU A 175 -6.30 -40.75 -2.18
CA GLU A 175 -6.28 -40.94 -0.73
C GLU A 175 -4.85 -40.95 -0.15
N THR A 176 -4.74 -40.71 1.15
CA THR A 176 -3.47 -40.52 1.85
C THR A 176 -2.96 -41.80 2.49
N THR A 177 -1.77 -42.26 2.09
CA THR A 177 -1.00 -43.27 2.84
C THR A 177 0.38 -42.72 3.19
N GLN A 178 0.76 -42.78 4.46
CA GLN A 178 2.13 -42.46 4.88
C GLN A 178 3.08 -43.53 4.35
N LYS A 179 4.11 -43.11 3.60
CA LYS A 179 5.18 -44.01 3.12
C LYS A 179 6.49 -43.66 3.80
N SER A 180 7.28 -44.70 4.10
CA SER A 180 8.64 -44.53 4.60
C SER A 180 9.54 -43.92 3.51
N PRO A 181 10.46 -43.01 3.86
CA PRO A 181 11.31 -42.32 2.90
C PRO A 181 12.28 -43.27 2.20
N ASN A 182 12.11 -43.41 0.87
CA ASN A 182 12.90 -44.30 0.02
C ASN A 182 14.38 -43.89 -0.14
N TYR A 183 14.75 -42.65 0.20
CA TYR A 183 16.11 -42.14 0.09
C TYR A 183 16.55 -41.50 1.40
N CYS A 184 17.62 -42.03 2.00
CA CYS A 184 18.23 -41.50 3.23
C CYS A 184 19.70 -41.20 2.95
N CYS A 185 20.17 -40.01 3.35
CA CYS A 185 21.56 -39.63 3.23
C CYS A 185 22.32 -40.08 4.48
N GLU A 186 23.29 -40.98 4.33
CA GLU A 186 24.07 -41.50 5.46
C GLU A 186 24.90 -40.41 6.16
N THR A 187 25.46 -39.46 5.40
CA THR A 187 26.37 -38.40 5.93
C THR A 187 25.68 -37.34 6.78
N CYS A 188 24.34 -37.18 6.69
CA CYS A 188 23.62 -36.13 7.46
C CYS A 188 22.17 -36.50 7.83
N HIS A 189 21.79 -37.76 7.62
CA HIS A 189 20.48 -38.35 7.93
C HIS A 189 19.26 -37.63 7.30
N TYR A 190 19.49 -36.85 6.24
CA TYR A 190 18.43 -36.25 5.44
C TYR A 190 17.61 -37.34 4.74
N LYS A 191 16.30 -37.37 5.01
CA LYS A 191 15.35 -38.34 4.45
C LYS A 191 14.47 -37.67 3.40
N SER A 192 14.18 -38.37 2.31
CA SER A 192 13.34 -37.92 1.22
C SER A 192 12.68 -39.07 0.49
N ASP A 193 11.40 -38.92 0.15
CA ASP A 193 10.65 -39.90 -0.63
C ASP A 193 10.94 -39.74 -2.14
N ASN A 194 11.46 -38.58 -2.55
CA ASN A 194 11.64 -38.17 -3.93
C ASN A 194 13.12 -38.17 -4.35
N LYS A 195 13.47 -39.07 -5.27
CA LYS A 195 14.83 -39.16 -5.86
C LYS A 195 15.33 -37.84 -6.44
N LYS A 196 14.44 -36.99 -6.97
CA LYS A 196 14.83 -35.68 -7.54
C LYS A 196 15.28 -34.69 -6.48
N ASP A 197 14.65 -34.68 -5.32
CA ASP A 197 14.99 -33.75 -4.24
C ASP A 197 16.10 -34.30 -3.35
N TYR A 198 16.22 -35.63 -3.21
CA TYR A 198 17.45 -36.29 -2.76
C TYR A 198 18.65 -35.94 -3.65
N ASN A 199 18.49 -36.00 -4.98
CA ASN A 199 19.55 -35.59 -5.90
C ASN A 199 19.89 -34.09 -5.77
N LYS A 200 18.90 -33.19 -5.63
CA LYS A 200 19.19 -31.78 -5.30
C LYS A 200 19.97 -31.66 -4.01
N HIS A 201 19.57 -32.39 -2.96
CA HIS A 201 20.21 -32.37 -1.65
C HIS A 201 21.71 -32.69 -1.74
N ILE A 202 22.08 -33.81 -2.37
CA ILE A 202 23.49 -34.19 -2.52
C ILE A 202 24.29 -33.19 -3.38
N PHE A 203 23.63 -32.49 -4.31
CA PHE A 203 24.26 -31.43 -5.10
C PHE A 203 24.26 -30.04 -4.42
N THR A 204 23.68 -29.87 -3.22
CA THR A 204 23.78 -28.59 -2.49
C THR A 204 25.19 -28.33 -1.99
N ASP A 205 25.60 -27.06 -1.96
CA ASP A 205 26.90 -26.68 -1.42
C ASP A 205 27.04 -26.95 0.09
N LYS A 206 25.92 -27.09 0.81
CA LYS A 206 25.91 -27.55 2.21
C LYS A 206 26.30 -29.02 2.33
N HIS A 207 25.68 -29.90 1.54
CA HIS A 207 26.02 -31.33 1.55
C HIS A 207 27.43 -31.58 0.99
N LYS A 208 27.78 -30.95 -0.14
CA LYS A 208 29.14 -31.02 -0.71
C LYS A 208 30.22 -30.62 0.31
N LYS A 209 30.04 -29.50 1.02
CA LYS A 209 30.99 -29.06 2.07
C LYS A 209 31.06 -29.99 3.28
N LEU A 210 30.07 -30.87 3.49
CA LEU A 210 30.11 -31.89 4.53
C LEU A 210 30.85 -33.15 4.03
N VAL A 211 30.65 -33.56 2.77
CA VAL A 211 31.33 -34.72 2.15
C VAL A 211 32.78 -34.42 1.77
N SER A 212 33.12 -33.19 1.41
CA SER A 212 34.48 -32.77 1.04
C SER A 212 35.39 -32.47 2.24
N LEU A 213 34.98 -32.79 3.47
CA LEU A 213 35.85 -32.76 4.64
C LEU A 213 36.52 -34.12 4.83
N THR A 214 37.77 -34.24 4.39
CA THR A 214 38.66 -35.30 4.86
C THR A 214 39.01 -35.06 6.34
N PRO A 215 39.43 -36.09 7.11
CA PRO A 215 39.69 -35.95 8.55
C PRO A 215 40.78 -34.93 8.90
N ASP A 216 41.75 -34.72 8.02
CA ASP A 216 43.05 -34.13 8.33
C ASP A 216 43.14 -32.60 8.17
N ASN A 217 42.10 -31.86 8.58
CA ASN A 217 42.16 -30.39 8.65
C ASN A 217 41.47 -29.81 9.91
N TYR A 218 41.76 -30.41 11.06
CA TYR A 218 41.43 -29.84 12.37
C TYR A 218 42.36 -28.65 12.70
N HIS A 219 42.09 -27.47 12.14
CA HIS A 219 42.27 -26.14 12.78
C HIS A 219 42.11 -24.98 11.77
N SER A 220 41.08 -24.13 11.93
CA SER A 220 41.24 -22.67 12.07
C SER A 220 39.89 -21.90 12.10
N ASN A 221 39.87 -20.79 12.85
CA ASN A 221 38.92 -19.67 12.76
C ASN A 221 37.42 -19.93 12.98
N SER A 222 37.05 -20.22 14.23
CA SER A 222 35.72 -19.94 14.81
C SER A 222 35.85 -19.06 16.07
N GLY A 223 36.19 -17.78 15.88
CA GLY A 223 36.60 -16.83 16.93
C GLY A 223 35.54 -16.38 17.94
N TYR A 224 34.50 -17.18 18.20
CA TYR A 224 33.42 -16.87 19.15
C TYR A 224 33.09 -18.11 19.99
N ILE A 225 33.73 -18.25 21.15
CA ILE A 225 33.49 -19.34 22.11
C ILE A 225 32.58 -18.84 23.23
N CYS A 226 31.73 -19.71 23.79
CA CYS A 226 30.92 -19.38 24.96
C CYS A 226 31.63 -19.73 26.27
N GLU A 227 31.93 -18.73 27.10
CA GLU A 227 32.58 -18.95 28.42
C GLU A 227 31.81 -19.91 29.36
N LEU A 228 30.50 -20.10 29.15
CA LEU A 228 29.65 -20.92 30.03
C LEU A 228 29.63 -22.41 29.68
N CYS A 229 30.04 -22.82 28.48
CA CYS A 229 30.05 -24.23 28.08
C CYS A 229 31.08 -24.60 26.99
N ASN A 230 32.01 -23.71 26.68
CA ASN A 230 33.10 -23.84 25.69
C ASN A 230 32.69 -24.26 24.26
N LYS A 231 31.41 -24.15 23.89
CA LYS A 231 30.96 -24.35 22.50
C LYS A 231 31.44 -23.17 21.62
N GLY A 232 32.06 -23.51 20.50
CA GLY A 232 32.54 -22.55 19.49
C GLY A 232 31.51 -22.26 18.40
N TYR A 233 31.48 -21.02 17.93
CA TYR A 233 30.53 -20.50 16.94
C TYR A 233 31.24 -19.76 15.81
N SER A 234 30.76 -19.93 14.58
CA SER A 234 31.27 -19.24 13.39
C SER A 234 30.88 -17.76 13.30
N SER A 235 30.06 -17.24 14.22
CA SER A 235 29.66 -15.83 14.26
C SER A 235 29.23 -15.37 15.65
N ARG A 236 29.40 -14.07 15.92
CA ARG A 236 28.91 -13.38 17.13
C ARG A 236 27.40 -13.53 17.33
N VAL A 237 26.64 -13.62 16.24
CA VAL A 237 25.17 -13.80 16.28
C VAL A 237 24.80 -15.21 16.77
N GLY A 238 25.51 -16.25 16.28
CA GLY A 238 25.34 -17.62 16.77
C GLY A 238 25.66 -17.74 18.28
N LEU A 239 26.77 -17.12 18.71
CA LEU A 239 27.13 -17.05 20.13
C LEU A 239 26.08 -16.30 20.97
N TRP A 240 25.48 -15.23 20.47
CA TRP A 240 24.45 -14.47 21.19
C TRP A 240 23.15 -15.26 21.40
N TYR A 241 22.63 -15.91 20.33
CA TYR A 241 21.46 -16.78 20.44
C TYR A 241 21.70 -17.96 21.39
N HIS A 242 22.93 -18.50 21.39
CA HIS A 242 23.31 -19.52 22.34
C HIS A 242 23.41 -18.98 23.78
N LYS A 243 24.08 -17.85 24.03
CA LYS A 243 24.24 -17.29 25.39
C LYS A 243 22.90 -17.08 26.07
N LYS A 244 21.86 -16.61 25.36
CA LYS A 244 20.49 -16.53 25.92
C LYS A 244 20.01 -17.88 26.47
N LYS A 245 19.99 -18.93 25.65
CA LYS A 245 19.56 -20.27 26.06
C LYS A 245 20.50 -20.96 27.06
N CYS A 246 21.76 -20.52 27.12
CA CYS A 246 22.75 -21.05 28.06
C CYS A 246 22.57 -20.49 29.49
N MET A 247 21.82 -19.40 29.65
CA MET A 247 21.54 -18.78 30.96
C MET A 247 20.24 -19.31 31.58
N GLU A 248 19.36 -19.94 30.80
CA GLU A 248 18.07 -20.51 31.24
C GLU A 248 18.20 -21.89 31.93
N VAL A 249 19.42 -22.41 32.11
CA VAL A 249 19.69 -23.75 32.68
C VAL A 249 20.50 -23.67 33.99
N LYS A 250 20.04 -22.81 34.91
CA LYS A 250 20.32 -22.88 36.34
C LYS A 250 19.16 -22.29 37.13
N ASP A 251 18.19 -23.13 37.48
CA ASP A 251 17.91 -23.40 38.89
C ASP A 251 17.29 -24.79 39.03
N ILE A 252 17.53 -25.43 40.18
CA ILE A 252 17.12 -26.81 40.46
C ILE A 252 16.00 -26.80 41.51
N THR A 253 14.98 -27.62 41.23
CA THR A 253 13.80 -27.91 42.03
C THR A 253 14.01 -27.93 43.55
N LEU A 254 13.12 -27.24 44.27
CA LEU A 254 12.54 -27.76 45.51
C LEU A 254 11.01 -27.72 45.39
N THR A 255 10.35 -28.81 45.77
CA THR A 255 8.91 -29.05 45.58
C THR A 255 8.21 -29.24 46.92
N VAL A 256 7.09 -28.54 47.13
CA VAL A 256 6.01 -29.00 48.02
C VAL A 256 4.68 -28.58 47.37
N ASN A 257 3.68 -29.47 47.40
CA ASN A 257 2.29 -29.18 47.03
C ASN A 257 1.59 -28.42 48.22
N GLU A 258 0.32 -28.05 48.31
CA GLU A 258 -0.96 -28.58 47.83
C GLU A 258 -1.97 -27.41 47.67
N GLN A 259 -2.73 -27.34 46.57
CA GLN A 259 -4.18 -27.64 46.44
C GLN A 259 -5.20 -26.55 46.87
N SER A 260 -6.31 -26.53 46.11
CA SER A 260 -7.66 -26.03 46.46
C SER A 260 -7.83 -24.65 47.13
N ILE A 261 -8.06 -23.66 46.26
CA ILE A 261 -9.28 -22.82 46.20
C ILE A 261 -10.28 -23.05 47.35
N GLY A 262 -10.59 -22.00 48.11
CA GLY A 262 -11.74 -21.94 49.04
C GLY A 262 -11.99 -20.52 49.54
N CYS A 263 -13.18 -19.97 49.28
CA CYS A 263 -13.61 -18.66 49.81
C CYS A 263 -14.45 -18.85 51.08
N VAL A 264 -14.49 -17.85 51.96
CA VAL A 264 -15.70 -17.26 52.59
C VAL A 264 -15.30 -16.07 53.49
N LEU A 265 -16.25 -15.18 53.78
CA LEU A 265 -16.04 -13.90 54.48
C LEU A 265 -16.19 -13.99 56.01
N ASP A 266 -15.89 -12.84 56.65
CA ASP A 266 -16.43 -12.32 57.91
C ASP A 266 -16.09 -12.99 59.25
N LYS A 267 -15.32 -12.26 60.08
CA LYS A 267 -15.83 -11.69 61.35
C LYS A 267 -14.93 -10.59 61.95
N LYS A 268 -15.55 -9.77 62.79
CA LYS A 268 -15.01 -8.73 63.70
C LYS A 268 -15.83 -8.77 65.01
N PRO A 269 -15.40 -8.09 66.10
CA PRO A 269 -14.03 -7.69 66.47
C PRO A 269 -13.33 -8.84 67.26
N GLU A 270 -12.70 -8.84 68.45
CA GLU A 270 -12.35 -7.94 69.58
C GLU A 270 -11.08 -8.55 70.27
N GLU A 271 -10.11 -7.83 70.85
CA GLU A 271 -9.63 -6.44 70.67
C GLU A 271 -8.10 -6.37 70.99
N ASP A 272 -7.62 -5.37 71.74
CA ASP A 272 -6.27 -5.13 72.32
C ASP A 272 -5.06 -6.03 71.94
N ASN A 273 -4.11 -5.43 71.18
CA ASN A 273 -2.73 -5.27 71.65
C ASN A 273 -1.96 -4.18 70.87
N LYS A 274 -1.35 -3.22 71.57
CA LYS A 274 -0.50 -2.16 70.97
C LYS A 274 0.97 -2.57 70.98
N ILE A 275 1.57 -2.76 69.80
CA ILE A 275 3.02 -2.70 69.62
C ILE A 275 3.33 -1.71 68.48
N SER A 276 3.79 -0.52 68.84
CA SER A 276 4.26 0.48 67.86
C SER A 276 5.68 0.17 67.42
N ILE A 277 5.88 -0.15 66.14
CA ILE A 277 7.20 -0.14 65.50
C ILE A 277 7.34 1.16 64.72
N THR A 278 7.86 2.20 65.36
CA THR A 278 8.07 3.51 64.76
C THR A 278 9.35 3.52 63.93
N ASN A 279 9.23 3.30 62.62
CA ASN A 279 10.29 3.59 61.65
C ASN A 279 10.44 5.12 61.47
N ASN A 280 10.92 5.80 62.52
CA ASN A 280 11.13 7.24 62.55
C ASN A 280 12.36 7.63 61.69
N ILE A 281 12.13 7.80 60.39
CA ILE A 281 13.04 8.58 59.54
C ILE A 281 12.98 10.03 60.06
N PRO A 282 14.11 10.66 60.43
CA PRO A 282 14.10 12.02 60.95
C PRO A 282 13.51 13.02 59.95
N MET A 283 12.63 13.90 60.43
CA MET A 283 11.96 14.91 59.59
C MET A 283 12.96 15.80 58.85
N ASP A 284 14.09 16.12 59.48
CA ASP A 284 15.17 16.91 58.89
C ASP A 284 15.82 16.19 57.70
N LEU A 285 15.94 14.86 57.74
CA LEU A 285 16.45 14.05 56.63
C LEU A 285 15.49 14.08 55.43
N ILE A 286 14.19 14.09 55.70
CA ILE A 286 13.13 14.21 54.68
C ILE A 286 13.16 15.62 54.06
N LEU A 287 13.32 16.66 54.89
CA LEU A 287 13.44 18.05 54.43
C LEU A 287 14.71 18.28 53.58
N GLU A 288 15.86 17.71 53.97
CA GLU A 288 17.10 17.80 53.21
C GLU A 288 16.95 17.09 51.83
N VAL A 289 16.32 15.92 51.77
CA VAL A 289 16.04 15.21 50.51
C VAL A 289 15.03 15.96 49.62
N ILE A 290 14.02 16.60 50.20
CA ILE A 290 13.06 17.45 49.45
C ILE A 290 13.77 18.70 48.89
N LYS A 291 14.70 19.26 49.65
CA LYS A 291 15.52 20.41 49.22
C LYS A 291 16.48 20.01 48.09
N GLN A 292 17.23 18.93 48.25
CA GLN A 292 18.15 18.42 47.22
C GLN A 292 17.41 18.02 45.93
N SER A 293 16.23 17.39 46.01
CA SER A 293 15.44 17.05 44.81
C SER A 293 14.93 18.29 44.07
N LYS A 294 14.57 19.36 44.81
CA LYS A 294 14.21 20.66 44.22
C LYS A 294 15.41 21.38 43.57
N GLU A 295 16.60 21.26 44.16
CA GLU A 295 17.85 21.78 43.57
C GLU A 295 18.20 21.02 42.27
N ILE A 296 18.10 19.69 42.27
CA ILE A 296 18.26 18.86 41.06
C ILE A 296 17.23 19.22 39.97
N GLN A 297 15.97 19.44 40.36
CA GLN A 297 14.91 19.84 39.43
C GLN A 297 15.21 21.20 38.79
N ASN A 298 15.71 22.17 39.56
CA ASN A 298 16.12 23.48 39.03
C ASN A 298 17.29 23.36 38.05
N VAL A 299 18.32 22.55 38.35
CA VAL A 299 19.44 22.30 37.43
C VAL A 299 18.98 21.64 36.13
N LEU A 300 18.07 20.66 36.20
CA LEU A 300 17.47 20.04 35.01
C LEU A 300 16.65 21.00 34.16
N VAL A 301 15.92 21.94 34.77
CA VAL A 301 15.18 22.99 34.07
C VAL A 301 16.15 23.98 33.39
N GLU A 302 17.21 24.39 34.08
CA GLU A 302 18.17 25.36 33.51
C GLU A 302 19.01 24.76 32.38
N GLN A 303 19.45 23.50 32.52
CA GLN A 303 20.10 22.76 31.43
C GLN A 303 19.18 22.60 30.21
N ASN A 304 17.87 22.38 30.41
CA ASN A 304 16.91 22.34 29.29
C ASN A 304 16.77 23.70 28.60
N LYS A 305 16.70 24.81 29.35
CA LYS A 305 16.69 26.16 28.76
C LYS A 305 17.97 26.44 27.98
N GLU A 306 19.12 26.09 28.52
CA GLU A 306 20.42 26.30 27.86
C GLU A 306 20.52 25.47 26.57
N LEU A 307 20.02 24.22 26.58
CA LEU A 307 19.96 23.36 25.41
C LEU A 307 19.03 23.95 24.33
N GLN A 308 17.84 24.43 24.71
CA GLN A 308 16.90 25.10 23.80
C GLN A 308 17.50 26.40 23.22
N ALA A 309 18.19 27.20 24.04
CA ALA A 309 18.85 28.42 23.59
C ALA A 309 19.96 28.12 22.57
N LYS A 310 20.81 27.12 22.84
CA LYS A 310 21.85 26.66 21.90
C LYS A 310 21.25 26.14 20.59
N LEU A 311 20.13 25.42 20.65
CA LEU A 311 19.43 24.93 19.46
C LEU A 311 18.83 26.09 18.64
N LEU A 312 18.23 27.09 19.30
CA LEU A 312 17.68 28.28 18.63
C LEU A 312 18.80 29.10 17.95
N GLU A 313 19.95 29.22 18.61
CA GLU A 313 21.11 29.95 18.10
C GLU A 313 21.77 29.25 16.90
N GLN A 314 21.92 27.92 16.93
CA GLN A 314 22.34 27.15 15.74
C GLN A 314 21.38 27.34 14.55
N ASN A 315 20.06 27.36 14.81
CA ASN A 315 19.07 27.60 13.76
C ASN A 315 19.15 29.02 13.17
N LYS A 316 19.41 30.05 13.99
CA LYS A 316 19.69 31.41 13.48
C LYS A 316 20.94 31.45 12.60
N GLN A 317 22.02 30.81 13.03
CA GLN A 317 23.29 30.80 12.27
C GLN A 317 23.13 30.08 10.92
N LEU A 318 22.36 28.98 10.87
CA LEU A 318 21.98 28.33 9.61
C LEU A 318 21.15 29.26 8.69
N ILE A 319 20.22 30.04 9.26
CA ILE A 319 19.41 31.02 8.50
C ILE A 319 20.27 32.20 7.99
N GLU A 320 21.27 32.65 8.73
CA GLU A 320 22.23 33.65 8.24
C GLU A 320 23.13 33.11 7.13
N LEU A 321 23.67 31.90 7.28
CA LEU A 321 24.51 31.27 6.27
C LEU A 321 23.74 31.05 4.95
N ALA A 322 22.46 30.68 5.03
CA ALA A 322 21.56 30.57 3.88
C ALA A 322 21.21 31.91 3.19
N LYS A 323 21.51 33.06 3.83
CA LYS A 323 21.22 34.41 3.30
C LYS A 323 22.42 35.11 2.66
N LYS A 324 23.64 34.58 2.81
CA LYS A 324 24.86 35.20 2.26
C LYS A 324 25.12 34.66 0.84
N PRO A 325 25.23 35.50 -0.20
CA PRO A 325 25.46 35.04 -1.57
C PRO A 325 26.91 34.58 -1.74
N THR A 326 27.13 33.25 -1.72
CA THR A 326 28.46 32.66 -1.90
C THR A 326 28.94 32.81 -3.34
N MET A 327 29.87 33.74 -3.60
CA MET A 327 30.58 33.79 -4.88
C MET A 327 31.50 32.57 -5.05
N VAL A 328 31.02 31.57 -5.78
CA VAL A 328 31.84 30.48 -6.32
C VAL A 328 31.98 30.68 -7.82
N ASN A 329 33.16 31.10 -8.28
CA ASN A 329 33.43 31.27 -9.70
C ASN A 329 33.68 29.89 -10.34
N SER A 330 32.61 29.23 -10.78
CA SER A 330 32.68 27.95 -11.50
C SER A 330 31.56 27.86 -12.54
N ASN A 331 31.94 27.90 -13.82
CA ASN A 331 31.01 27.80 -14.95
C ASN A 331 30.52 26.35 -15.12
N ASN A 332 29.52 25.95 -14.32
CA ASN A 332 28.81 24.69 -14.52
C ASN A 332 27.32 24.87 -14.20
N ASN A 333 26.52 25.13 -15.24
CA ASN A 333 25.17 25.67 -15.11
C ASN A 333 24.12 24.58 -14.79
N ASN A 334 24.11 24.12 -13.54
CA ASN A 334 23.18 23.13 -13.01
C ASN A 334 22.21 23.77 -12.00
N ASN A 335 21.03 24.18 -12.48
CA ASN A 335 19.93 24.70 -11.63
C ASN A 335 19.30 23.58 -10.78
N ASN A 336 19.99 23.17 -9.72
CA ASN A 336 19.56 22.09 -8.83
C ASN A 336 18.91 22.65 -7.56
N ASN A 337 17.71 23.23 -7.69
CA ASN A 337 16.92 23.70 -6.55
C ASN A 337 16.50 22.51 -5.68
N GLN A 338 17.26 22.25 -4.61
CA GLN A 338 17.05 21.10 -3.75
C GLN A 338 15.74 21.25 -2.94
N PHE A 339 14.73 20.46 -3.29
CA PHE A 339 13.42 20.44 -2.63
C PHE A 339 13.55 20.27 -1.09
N ASN A 340 13.16 21.31 -0.34
CA ASN A 340 13.17 21.31 1.12
C ASN A 340 11.83 20.82 1.67
N LEU A 341 11.79 19.53 2.05
CA LEU A 341 10.60 18.89 2.61
C LEU A 341 10.08 19.56 3.90
N ASN A 342 10.97 20.00 4.79
CA ASN A 342 10.56 20.57 6.07
C ASN A 342 9.92 21.94 5.88
N PHE A 343 10.36 22.72 4.89
CA PHE A 343 9.68 23.96 4.48
C PHE A 343 8.32 23.67 3.83
N PHE A 344 8.27 22.69 2.92
CA PHE A 344 7.02 22.28 2.28
C PHE A 344 5.96 21.86 3.30
N LEU A 345 6.27 20.95 4.22
CA LEU A 345 5.29 20.48 5.21
C LEU A 345 4.85 21.59 6.18
N ASN A 346 5.80 22.32 6.79
CA ASN A 346 5.48 23.22 7.91
C ASN A 346 5.07 24.64 7.49
N GLU A 347 5.48 25.13 6.32
CA GLU A 347 5.09 26.45 5.81
C GLU A 347 4.07 26.34 4.66
N THR A 348 4.32 25.50 3.65
CA THR A 348 3.39 25.37 2.50
C THR A 348 2.12 24.61 2.90
N CYS A 349 2.25 23.46 3.57
CA CYS A 349 1.14 22.64 4.05
C CYS A 349 0.79 22.92 5.53
N LYS A 350 1.10 24.11 6.03
CA LYS A 350 0.82 24.54 7.41
C LYS A 350 -0.65 24.34 7.81
N ASN A 351 -1.54 24.75 6.90
CA ASN A 351 -2.99 24.69 7.05
C ASN A 351 -3.59 23.38 6.51
N ALA A 352 -2.80 22.31 6.41
CA ALA A 352 -3.31 20.98 6.12
C ALA A 352 -4.25 20.49 7.22
N MET A 353 -5.24 19.70 6.81
CA MET A 353 -6.20 19.03 7.68
C MET A 353 -5.52 17.89 8.45
N ASN A 354 -5.99 17.54 9.65
CA ASN A 354 -5.51 16.34 10.34
C ASN A 354 -6.16 15.08 9.75
N ILE A 355 -5.49 13.94 9.84
CA ILE A 355 -5.99 12.68 9.27
C ILE A 355 -7.32 12.23 9.92
N GLN A 356 -7.55 12.53 11.20
CA GLN A 356 -8.80 12.29 11.91
C GLN A 356 -9.96 13.12 11.35
N ASP A 357 -9.74 14.42 11.16
CA ASP A 357 -10.73 15.37 10.59
C ASP A 357 -11.07 14.98 9.16
N PHE A 358 -10.04 14.61 8.37
CA PHE A 358 -10.21 14.12 7.00
C PHE A 358 -11.14 12.91 6.94
N ILE A 359 -10.85 11.85 7.70
CA ILE A 359 -11.69 10.64 7.74
C ILE A 359 -13.12 10.97 8.20
N SER A 360 -13.26 11.88 9.16
CA SER A 360 -14.56 12.30 9.70
C SER A 360 -15.35 13.21 8.73
N SER A 361 -14.70 13.79 7.71
CA SER A 361 -15.34 14.57 6.65
C SER A 361 -15.89 13.71 5.50
N ILE A 362 -15.45 12.44 5.39
CA ILE A 362 -15.85 11.54 4.30
C ILE A 362 -17.32 11.15 4.45
N LYS A 363 -18.11 11.40 3.39
CA LYS A 363 -19.50 10.96 3.26
C LYS A 363 -19.63 10.08 2.04
N LEU A 364 -20.02 8.82 2.25
CA LEU A 364 -20.22 7.84 1.20
C LEU A 364 -21.69 7.76 0.80
N THR A 365 -21.93 7.28 -0.42
CA THR A 365 -23.27 7.02 -0.95
C THR A 365 -23.51 5.51 -1.11
N THR A 366 -24.77 5.11 -1.27
CA THR A 366 -25.12 3.74 -1.69
C THR A 366 -24.51 3.40 -3.06
N GLN A 367 -24.37 4.39 -3.94
CA GLN A 367 -23.67 4.23 -5.22
C GLN A 367 -22.16 3.94 -5.06
N ASP A 368 -21.49 4.45 -4.02
CA ASP A 368 -20.08 4.13 -3.73
C ASP A 368 -19.88 2.68 -3.30
N PHE A 369 -20.82 2.15 -2.51
CA PHE A 369 -20.86 0.74 -2.12
C PHE A 369 -21.07 -0.16 -3.34
N GLU A 370 -22.06 0.13 -4.19
CA GLU A 370 -22.25 -0.58 -5.46
C GLU A 370 -21.01 -0.52 -6.35
N THR A 371 -20.36 0.64 -6.45
CA THR A 371 -19.16 0.81 -7.27
C THR A 371 -18.03 -0.07 -6.74
N THR A 372 -17.87 -0.15 -5.42
CA THR A 372 -16.91 -1.03 -4.74
C THR A 372 -17.24 -2.51 -4.95
N GLY A 373 -18.52 -2.89 -5.03
CA GLY A 373 -18.97 -4.23 -5.43
C GLY A 373 -18.75 -4.55 -6.92
N LYS A 374 -18.80 -3.54 -7.81
CA LYS A 374 -18.56 -3.68 -9.26
C LYS A 374 -17.08 -3.76 -9.62
N ILE A 375 -16.19 -3.06 -8.90
CA ILE A 375 -14.74 -3.02 -9.19
C ILE A 375 -13.85 -3.77 -8.18
N GLY A 376 -14.44 -4.28 -7.10
CA GLY A 376 -13.73 -5.00 -6.03
C GLY A 376 -13.22 -4.11 -4.90
N PHE A 377 -13.27 -4.63 -3.67
CA PHE A 377 -12.83 -3.97 -2.43
C PHE A 377 -11.54 -3.12 -2.56
N VAL A 378 -10.45 -3.71 -3.08
CA VAL A 378 -9.15 -3.03 -3.17
C VAL A 378 -9.23 -1.75 -3.99
N ASP A 379 -9.84 -1.79 -5.17
CA ASP A 379 -9.87 -0.65 -6.07
C ASP A 379 -11.03 0.30 -5.76
N GLY A 380 -12.13 -0.18 -5.15
CA GLY A 380 -13.21 0.66 -4.61
C GLY A 380 -12.78 1.49 -3.40
N ILE A 381 -12.15 0.89 -2.38
CA ILE A 381 -11.61 1.62 -1.23
C ILE A 381 -10.45 2.53 -1.66
N SER A 382 -9.61 2.10 -2.63
CA SER A 382 -8.60 2.98 -3.24
C SER A 382 -9.25 4.20 -3.90
N ARG A 383 -10.28 4.00 -4.75
CA ARG A 383 -11.02 5.07 -5.45
C ARG A 383 -11.58 6.08 -4.46
N ILE A 384 -12.24 5.61 -3.39
CA ILE A 384 -12.82 6.48 -2.37
C ILE A 384 -11.73 7.34 -1.70
N PHE A 385 -10.68 6.73 -1.16
CA PHE A 385 -9.57 7.45 -0.49
C PHE A 385 -8.93 8.48 -1.45
N ILE A 386 -8.62 8.05 -2.67
CA ILE A 386 -7.97 8.89 -3.70
C ILE A 386 -8.88 10.06 -4.12
N ASN A 387 -10.20 9.84 -4.24
CA ASN A 387 -11.13 10.89 -4.65
C ASN A 387 -11.32 11.95 -3.57
N GLU A 388 -11.45 11.57 -2.30
CA GLU A 388 -11.56 12.53 -1.19
C GLU A 388 -10.25 13.33 -1.02
N LEU A 389 -9.08 12.70 -1.19
CA LEU A 389 -7.82 13.43 -1.25
C LEU A 389 -7.72 14.38 -2.47
N LYS A 390 -8.29 14.02 -3.62
CA LYS A 390 -8.31 14.85 -4.83
C LYS A 390 -9.30 16.03 -4.75
N ARG A 391 -10.32 15.95 -3.89
CA ARG A 391 -11.18 17.11 -3.54
C ARG A 391 -10.40 18.18 -2.76
N LEU A 392 -9.29 17.82 -2.10
CA LEU A 392 -8.40 18.76 -1.41
C LEU A 392 -7.28 19.28 -2.32
N GLU A 393 -7.02 20.59 -2.22
CA GLU A 393 -5.78 21.25 -2.64
C GLU A 393 -4.58 20.52 -2.02
N VAL A 394 -3.43 20.47 -2.70
CA VAL A 394 -2.28 19.64 -2.28
C VAL A 394 -1.82 20.05 -0.87
N GLU A 395 -1.75 21.36 -0.66
CA GLU A 395 -1.38 22.08 0.55
C GLU A 395 -2.34 21.84 1.73
N ARG A 396 -3.54 21.29 1.47
CA ARG A 396 -4.56 20.97 2.49
C ARG A 396 -4.61 19.51 2.90
N ARG A 397 -3.94 18.60 2.16
CA ARG A 397 -4.07 17.15 2.36
C ARG A 397 -3.43 16.72 3.68
N PRO A 398 -4.05 15.77 4.42
CA PRO A 398 -3.47 15.23 5.65
C PRO A 398 -2.27 14.30 5.41
N LEU A 399 -1.87 14.06 4.15
CA LEU A 399 -0.96 12.97 3.80
C LEU A 399 -0.18 13.25 2.52
N HIS A 400 1.14 13.01 2.58
CA HIS A 400 2.06 13.15 1.44
C HIS A 400 3.05 12.00 1.35
N CYS A 401 3.44 11.60 0.13
CA CYS A 401 4.51 10.64 -0.11
C CYS A 401 5.73 11.32 -0.75
N THR A 402 6.94 11.10 -0.21
CA THR A 402 8.18 11.71 -0.69
C THR A 402 9.04 10.77 -1.54
N ASP A 403 8.82 9.46 -1.42
CA ASP A 403 9.45 8.42 -2.23
C ASP A 403 8.49 7.21 -2.30
N VAL A 404 7.88 6.99 -3.46
CA VAL A 404 6.93 5.91 -3.70
C VAL A 404 7.63 4.54 -3.71
N LYS A 405 8.92 4.46 -4.09
CA LYS A 405 9.70 3.21 -4.12
C LYS A 405 10.11 2.76 -2.72
N ARG A 406 10.38 3.72 -1.83
CA ARG A 406 10.66 3.50 -0.40
C ARG A 406 9.41 3.66 0.47
N GLU A 407 8.25 3.83 -0.15
CA GLU A 407 6.94 4.05 0.46
C GLU A 407 6.99 5.01 1.67
N THR A 408 7.73 6.10 1.51
CA THR A 408 8.02 7.06 2.59
C THR A 408 6.90 8.09 2.66
N VAL A 409 6.15 8.08 3.77
CA VAL A 409 4.91 8.84 3.97
C VAL A 409 5.04 9.79 5.15
N TYR A 410 4.42 10.95 5.03
CA TYR A 410 4.21 11.92 6.10
C TYR A 410 2.71 12.13 6.27
N VAL A 411 2.25 12.13 7.51
CA VAL A 411 0.83 12.27 7.89
C VAL A 411 0.72 13.44 8.87
N LYS A 412 -0.26 14.33 8.66
CA LYS A 412 -0.58 15.38 9.62
C LYS A 412 -1.61 14.87 10.61
N ASP A 413 -1.30 15.00 11.89
CA ASP A 413 -2.13 14.53 13.00
C ASP A 413 -1.83 15.35 14.27
N ASN A 414 -2.86 15.68 15.04
CA ASN A 414 -2.79 16.61 16.18
C ASN A 414 -1.98 17.89 15.88
N ASP A 415 -2.28 18.49 14.71
CA ASP A 415 -1.61 19.63 14.08
C ASP A 415 -0.12 19.49 13.76
N SER A 416 0.46 18.31 13.97
CA SER A 416 1.87 18.01 13.75
C SER A 416 2.11 17.13 12.52
N TRP A 417 3.25 17.30 11.84
CA TRP A 417 3.66 16.43 10.73
C TRP A 417 4.54 15.28 11.23
N GLU A 418 3.99 14.07 11.25
CA GLU A 418 4.72 12.85 11.60
C GLU A 418 5.16 12.09 10.35
N LYS A 419 6.33 11.45 10.43
CA LYS A 419 6.79 10.47 9.43
C LYS A 419 6.30 9.08 9.84
N GLU A 420 5.58 8.40 8.95
CA GLU A 420 5.10 7.05 9.24
C GLU A 420 6.25 6.05 9.44
N ASN A 421 6.05 5.11 10.37
CA ASN A 421 6.98 4.03 10.65
C ASN A 421 6.85 2.87 9.64
N LEU A 422 7.60 1.78 9.81
CA LEU A 422 7.55 0.62 8.90
C LEU A 422 6.18 -0.09 8.88
N GLU A 423 5.41 0.00 9.97
CA GLU A 423 4.09 -0.61 10.09
C GLU A 423 2.98 0.27 9.48
N LYS A 424 3.21 1.59 9.41
CA LYS A 424 2.32 2.63 8.85
C LYS A 424 0.92 2.61 9.47
N LYS A 425 0.89 2.81 10.79
CA LYS A 425 -0.33 2.62 11.59
C LYS A 425 -1.41 3.64 11.25
N LYS A 426 -1.06 4.92 11.05
CA LYS A 426 -2.04 5.98 10.77
C LYS A 426 -2.66 5.78 9.38
N LEU A 427 -1.89 5.37 8.39
CA LEU A 427 -2.38 5.06 7.04
C LEU A 427 -3.24 3.77 7.02
N LYS A 428 -2.85 2.70 7.72
CA LYS A 428 -3.70 1.50 7.83
C LYS A 428 -5.00 1.76 8.57
N TRP A 429 -4.94 2.52 9.67
CA TRP A 429 -6.13 2.99 10.37
C TRP A 429 -7.06 3.76 9.41
N ALA A 430 -6.54 4.73 8.66
CA ALA A 430 -7.32 5.52 7.70
C ALA A 430 -7.97 4.66 6.59
N ILE A 431 -7.26 3.64 6.08
CA ILE A 431 -7.83 2.69 5.10
C ILE A 431 -8.96 1.88 5.75
N ASN A 432 -8.73 1.31 6.94
CA ASN A 432 -9.74 0.51 7.64
C ASN A 432 -10.97 1.36 8.03
N SER A 433 -10.79 2.63 8.41
CA SER A 433 -11.90 3.56 8.65
C SER A 433 -12.76 3.76 7.40
N ILE A 434 -12.16 3.91 6.21
CA ILE A 434 -12.93 4.01 4.95
C ILE A 434 -13.63 2.68 4.61
N ALA A 435 -13.00 1.54 4.88
CA ALA A 435 -13.65 0.23 4.74
C ALA A 435 -14.86 0.08 5.67
N GLN A 436 -14.77 0.56 6.92
CA GLN A 436 -15.90 0.58 7.86
C GLN A 436 -17.00 1.57 7.44
N LEU A 437 -16.66 2.74 6.91
CA LEU A 437 -17.65 3.64 6.30
C LEU A 437 -18.36 2.96 5.12
N ASN A 438 -17.64 2.21 4.27
CA ASN A 438 -18.23 1.46 3.15
C ASN A 438 -19.13 0.30 3.61
N LEU A 439 -18.79 -0.36 4.73
CA LEU A 439 -19.65 -1.35 5.38
C LEU A 439 -20.96 -0.72 5.89
N ASN A 440 -20.92 0.48 6.47
CA ASN A 440 -22.12 1.15 6.98
C ASN A 440 -23.15 1.44 5.87
N GLN A 441 -22.69 1.68 4.63
CA GLN A 441 -23.58 1.89 3.48
C GLN A 441 -24.48 0.69 3.14
N VAL A 442 -24.13 -0.53 3.60
CA VAL A 442 -24.98 -1.72 3.45
C VAL A 442 -26.39 -1.48 3.99
N GLN A 443 -26.50 -0.82 5.15
CA GLN A 443 -27.79 -0.60 5.80
C GLN A 443 -28.68 0.38 5.02
N GLU A 444 -28.10 1.40 4.40
CA GLU A 444 -28.83 2.34 3.55
C GLU A 444 -29.21 1.71 2.21
N TRP A 445 -28.31 0.94 1.59
CA TRP A 445 -28.60 0.22 0.34
C TRP A 445 -29.76 -0.79 0.55
N GLN A 446 -29.80 -1.47 1.70
CA GLN A 446 -30.92 -2.34 2.10
C GLN A 446 -32.25 -1.59 2.38
N LYS A 447 -32.26 -0.26 2.50
CA LYS A 447 -33.51 0.54 2.55
C LYS A 447 -33.96 0.95 1.15
N GLU A 448 -33.03 1.23 0.25
CA GLU A 448 -33.30 1.55 -1.16
C GLU A 448 -33.82 0.33 -1.94
N TYR A 449 -33.30 -0.87 -1.64
CA TYR A 449 -33.65 -2.14 -2.29
C TYR A 449 -34.19 -3.18 -1.29
N PRO A 450 -35.40 -2.97 -0.72
CA PRO A 450 -35.94 -3.83 0.33
C PRO A 450 -36.14 -5.29 -0.07
N GLU A 451 -36.32 -5.59 -1.36
CA GLU A 451 -36.46 -6.94 -1.91
C GLU A 451 -35.22 -7.82 -1.69
N CYS A 452 -34.04 -7.24 -1.44
CA CYS A 452 -32.84 -8.02 -1.15
C CYS A 452 -32.87 -8.73 0.22
N LYS A 453 -33.85 -8.40 1.08
CA LYS A 453 -34.02 -8.99 2.42
C LYS A 453 -34.70 -10.36 2.38
N GLU A 454 -35.39 -10.70 1.30
CA GLU A 454 -36.04 -12.00 1.14
C GLU A 454 -35.00 -13.05 0.70
N ASN A 455 -34.60 -13.90 1.64
CA ASN A 455 -33.63 -14.97 1.40
C ASN A 455 -34.04 -15.87 0.23
N ASN A 456 -33.03 -16.34 -0.54
CA ASN A 456 -33.20 -17.20 -1.72
C ASN A 456 -33.88 -16.54 -2.93
N THR A 457 -34.12 -15.22 -2.91
CA THR A 457 -34.52 -14.47 -4.12
C THR A 457 -33.31 -14.08 -4.98
N VAL A 458 -33.54 -13.85 -6.27
CA VAL A 458 -32.49 -13.35 -7.20
C VAL A 458 -31.91 -12.00 -6.75
N ALA A 459 -32.71 -11.16 -6.07
CA ALA A 459 -32.25 -9.90 -5.49
C ALA A 459 -31.31 -10.13 -4.30
N ASN A 460 -31.67 -11.04 -3.38
CA ASN A 460 -30.81 -11.42 -2.26
C ASN A 460 -29.50 -12.06 -2.74
N THR A 461 -29.52 -12.96 -3.73
CA THR A 461 -28.29 -13.53 -4.32
C THR A 461 -27.37 -12.44 -4.87
N ARG A 462 -27.89 -11.53 -5.70
CA ARG A 462 -27.10 -10.40 -6.26
C ARG A 462 -26.55 -9.48 -5.17
N PHE A 463 -27.34 -9.19 -4.13
CA PHE A 463 -26.88 -8.42 -2.98
C PHE A 463 -25.74 -9.13 -2.25
N ASN A 464 -25.85 -10.44 -2.00
CA ASN A 464 -24.81 -11.22 -1.33
C ASN A 464 -23.51 -11.29 -2.16
N GLU A 465 -23.63 -11.51 -3.48
CA GLU A 465 -22.50 -11.46 -4.42
C GLU A 465 -21.79 -10.10 -4.38
N MET A 466 -22.57 -9.01 -4.52
CA MET A 466 -22.06 -7.63 -4.48
C MET A 466 -21.43 -7.31 -3.12
N ALA A 467 -22.06 -7.67 -2.01
CA ALA A 467 -21.56 -7.42 -0.66
C ALA A 467 -20.26 -8.19 -0.38
N MET A 468 -20.17 -9.47 -0.79
CA MET A 468 -18.94 -10.25 -0.65
C MET A 468 -17.76 -9.60 -1.40
N VAL A 469 -17.99 -9.05 -2.60
CA VAL A 469 -16.97 -8.34 -3.37
C VAL A 469 -16.69 -6.93 -2.81
N ALA A 470 -17.69 -6.26 -2.25
CA ALA A 470 -17.61 -4.88 -1.75
C ALA A 470 -17.02 -4.76 -0.34
N LEU A 471 -17.11 -5.81 0.49
CA LEU A 471 -16.65 -5.82 1.88
C LEU A 471 -15.27 -6.47 2.06
N GLY A 472 -14.79 -7.22 1.07
CA GLY A 472 -13.42 -7.76 1.03
C GLY A 472 -13.31 -9.20 1.52
N GLY A 473 -12.07 -9.61 1.81
CA GLY A 473 -11.73 -10.99 2.18
C GLY A 473 -11.69 -11.20 3.69
N PHE A 474 -11.84 -12.46 4.11
CA PHE A 474 -11.91 -12.83 5.51
C PHE A 474 -10.54 -13.29 6.05
N GLY A 475 -10.09 -12.67 7.14
CA GLY A 475 -8.90 -13.06 7.91
C GLY A 475 -7.64 -12.24 7.62
N ASP A 476 -6.76 -12.19 8.62
CA ASP A 476 -5.61 -11.29 8.75
C ASP A 476 -4.69 -11.27 7.52
N GLU A 477 -4.44 -12.42 6.88
CA GLU A 477 -3.57 -12.49 5.72
C GLU A 477 -4.16 -11.78 4.50
N GLU A 478 -5.48 -11.88 4.28
CA GLU A 478 -6.13 -11.23 3.15
C GLU A 478 -6.41 -9.75 3.43
N GLU A 479 -6.84 -9.39 4.64
CA GLU A 479 -6.97 -7.98 5.04
C GLU A 479 -5.63 -7.24 4.85
N LYS A 480 -4.53 -7.81 5.36
CA LYS A 480 -3.18 -7.24 5.20
C LYS A 480 -2.77 -7.13 3.73
N LYS A 481 -3.01 -8.16 2.92
CA LYS A 481 -2.76 -8.20 1.47
C LYS A 481 -3.59 -7.17 0.70
N PHE A 482 -4.81 -6.86 1.14
CA PHE A 482 -5.65 -5.83 0.54
C PHE A 482 -5.21 -4.42 1.00
N ASN A 483 -4.95 -4.22 2.28
CA ASN A 483 -4.43 -2.97 2.83
C ASN A 483 -3.07 -2.58 2.23
N ASP A 484 -2.15 -3.54 2.05
CA ASP A 484 -0.87 -3.30 1.38
C ASP A 484 -1.02 -2.96 -0.12
N LYS A 485 -2.10 -3.38 -0.79
CA LYS A 485 -2.45 -2.96 -2.16
C LYS A 485 -3.07 -1.56 -2.18
N ILE A 486 -4.08 -1.30 -1.35
CA ILE A 486 -4.79 -0.01 -1.25
C ILE A 486 -3.77 1.09 -0.94
N MET A 487 -2.92 0.87 0.07
CA MET A 487 -1.80 1.75 0.39
C MET A 487 -0.91 2.03 -0.83
N LYS A 488 -0.49 1.00 -1.58
CA LYS A 488 0.33 1.19 -2.79
C LYS A 488 -0.40 1.94 -3.90
N ASN A 489 -1.73 1.94 -3.94
CA ASN A 489 -2.50 2.76 -4.87
C ASN A 489 -2.55 4.22 -4.39
N VAL A 490 -2.95 4.47 -3.14
CA VAL A 490 -2.98 5.83 -2.55
C VAL A 490 -1.61 6.51 -2.62
N LEU A 491 -0.52 5.80 -2.29
CA LEU A 491 0.83 6.38 -2.26
C LEU A 491 1.39 6.83 -3.62
N LYS A 492 0.85 6.34 -4.74
CA LYS A 492 1.19 6.85 -6.09
C LYS A 492 0.58 8.23 -6.35
N GLU A 493 -0.65 8.44 -5.90
CA GLU A 493 -1.46 9.64 -6.17
C GLU A 493 -1.16 10.83 -5.23
N VAL A 494 -0.57 10.55 -4.07
CA VAL A 494 -0.12 11.55 -3.08
C VAL A 494 1.39 11.85 -3.14
N ALA A 495 2.06 11.39 -4.20
CA ALA A 495 3.48 11.63 -4.42
C ALA A 495 3.74 13.13 -4.65
N ILE A 496 4.65 13.70 -3.87
CA ILE A 496 5.10 15.08 -4.06
C ILE A 496 5.94 15.18 -5.34
N THR A 497 5.48 16.00 -6.28
CA THR A 497 6.30 16.50 -7.39
C THR A 497 7.40 17.40 -6.83
N LYS A 498 8.65 17.14 -7.21
CA LYS A 498 9.86 17.83 -6.72
C LYS A 498 10.44 18.75 -7.79
#